data_AF-A0A060BML0-F1
#
_entry.id   AF-A0A060BML0-F1
#
_cell.length_a   1.000
_cell.length_b   1.000
_cell.length_c   1.000
_cell.angle_alpha   90.00
_cell.angle_beta   90.00
_cell.angle_gamma   90.00
#
_symmetry.space_group_name_H-M   'P 1'
#
loop_
_entity.id
_entity.type
_entity.pdbx_description
1 polymer ?
#
loop_
_entity_poly.entity_id
_entity_poly.type
_entity_poly.pdbx_seq_one_letter_code
_entity_poly.pdbx_strand_id
1 'polypeptide(L)'
;MHYKLFSASNSWGALDLSQILDDTLVSVDPIHAVTFVDNHDTQPHQSLQSTVESWFKPSAYMLILLRDEGYPCVFYADLFGTKGDGIPTVIEL
;
A
#
# COMPACT_ATOMS: atom_id res chain seq x y z
N MET A 1 -6.13 -4.42 -2.71
CA MET A 1 -4.74 -4.83 -2.41
C MET A 1 -4.22 -4.15 -1.12
N HIS A 2 -4.51 -2.87 -0.89
CA HIS A 2 -4.20 -2.11 0.34
C HIS A 2 -4.22 -2.92 1.67
N TYR A 3 -5.32 -3.59 2.04
CA TYR A 3 -5.37 -4.32 3.32
C TYR A 3 -4.37 -5.48 3.44
N LYS A 4 -3.97 -6.12 2.34
CA LYS A 4 -2.89 -7.13 2.35
C LYS A 4 -1.54 -6.48 2.65
N LEU A 5 -1.29 -5.29 2.09
CA LEU A 5 -0.08 -4.51 2.37
C LEU A 5 -0.02 -4.05 3.82
N PHE A 6 -1.12 -3.53 4.34
CA PHE A 6 -1.25 -3.13 5.75
C PHE A 6 -1.03 -4.32 6.68
N SER A 7 -1.63 -5.47 6.39
CA SER A 7 -1.43 -6.69 7.18
C SER A 7 0.02 -7.18 7.11
N ALA A 8 0.64 -7.20 5.93
CA ALA A 8 2.04 -7.58 5.75
C ALA A 8 2.98 -6.67 6.56
N SER A 9 2.76 -5.35 6.51
CA SER A 9 3.58 -4.37 7.22
C SER A 9 3.47 -4.47 8.75
N ASN A 10 2.35 -5.01 9.25
CA ASN A 10 2.08 -5.20 10.69
C ASN A 10 2.32 -6.64 11.18
N SER A 11 2.60 -7.58 10.27
CA SER A 11 2.75 -9.00 10.62
C SER A 11 4.10 -9.37 11.22
N TRP A 12 5.09 -8.46 11.17
CA TRP A 12 6.47 -8.71 11.65
C TRP A 12 7.08 -10.02 11.11
N GLY A 13 6.79 -10.36 9.85
CA GLY A 13 7.29 -11.55 9.17
C GLY A 13 6.45 -12.82 9.36
N ALA A 14 5.31 -12.73 10.06
CA ALA A 14 4.40 -13.87 10.21
C ALA A 14 3.55 -14.16 8.96
N LEU A 15 3.43 -13.19 8.04
CA LEU A 15 2.67 -13.35 6.80
C LEU A 15 3.56 -13.96 5.71
N ASP A 16 3.07 -15.04 5.08
CA ASP A 16 3.70 -15.63 3.90
C ASP A 16 3.48 -14.71 2.67
N LEU A 17 4.53 -14.01 2.26
CA LEU A 17 4.47 -13.07 1.14
C LEU A 17 4.25 -13.77 -0.21
N SER A 18 4.45 -15.09 -0.33
CA SER A 18 4.09 -15.82 -1.55
C SER A 18 2.59 -15.78 -1.84
N GLN A 19 1.77 -15.58 -0.80
CA GLN A 19 0.30 -15.51 -0.84
C GLN A 19 -0.23 -14.05 -0.80
N ILE A 20 0.64 -13.05 -1.04
CA ILE A 20 0.28 -11.63 -0.87
C ILE A 20 -0.85 -11.17 -1.80
N LEU A 21 -1.03 -11.85 -2.93
CA LEU A 21 -2.05 -11.53 -3.95
C LEU A 21 -3.36 -12.31 -3.75
N ASP A 22 -3.37 -13.30 -2.86
CA ASP A 22 -4.55 -14.12 -2.65
C ASP A 22 -5.70 -13.31 -2.07
N ASP A 23 -6.94 -13.65 -2.41
CA ASP A 23 -8.14 -12.93 -1.97
C ASP A 23 -8.10 -11.42 -2.24
N THR A 24 -7.51 -11.00 -3.37
CA THR A 24 -7.50 -9.60 -3.79
C THR A 24 -8.28 -9.40 -5.08
N LEU A 25 -8.81 -8.19 -5.29
CA LEU A 25 -9.44 -7.87 -6.57
C LEU A 25 -8.45 -7.98 -7.74
N VAL A 26 -7.16 -7.68 -7.52
CA VAL A 26 -6.15 -7.79 -8.59
C VAL A 26 -5.88 -9.24 -9.01
N SER A 27 -6.13 -10.24 -8.15
CA SER A 27 -6.00 -11.65 -8.56
C SER A 27 -7.24 -12.18 -9.30
N VAL A 28 -8.39 -11.50 -9.19
CA VAL A 28 -9.67 -11.95 -9.78
C VAL A 28 -10.04 -11.16 -11.03
N ASP A 29 -9.87 -9.84 -11.01
CA ASP A 29 -10.17 -8.93 -12.12
C ASP A 29 -9.10 -7.83 -12.21
N PRO A 30 -7.89 -8.18 -12.69
CA PRO A 30 -6.74 -7.27 -12.69
C PRO A 30 -6.96 -6.01 -13.53
N ILE A 31 -7.73 -6.08 -14.60
CA ILE A 31 -7.96 -4.96 -15.53
C ILE A 31 -8.74 -3.82 -14.85
N HIS A 32 -9.63 -4.16 -13.90
CA HIS A 32 -10.46 -3.19 -13.18
C HIS A 32 -10.00 -2.96 -11.73
N ALA A 33 -8.85 -3.50 -11.34
CA ALA A 33 -8.33 -3.40 -9.98
C ALA A 33 -7.41 -2.19 -9.82
N VAL A 34 -7.89 -1.12 -9.17
CA VAL A 34 -7.01 -0.03 -8.72
C VAL A 34 -6.21 -0.49 -7.50
N THR A 35 -4.89 -0.52 -7.63
CA THR A 35 -3.97 -0.90 -6.56
C THR A 35 -3.26 0.33 -6.02
N PHE A 36 -3.29 0.53 -4.70
CA PHE A 36 -2.66 1.65 -4.01
C PHE A 36 -2.06 1.19 -2.68
N VAL A 37 -1.05 1.92 -2.19
CA VAL A 37 -0.42 1.66 -0.89
C VAL A 37 -1.20 2.33 0.23
N ASP A 38 -1.44 3.63 0.14
CA ASP A 38 -2.24 4.43 1.08
C ASP A 38 -3.11 5.44 0.32
N ASN A 39 -4.05 6.06 1.00
CA ASN A 39 -4.79 7.23 0.51
C ASN A 39 -5.13 8.17 1.67
N HIS A 40 -5.85 9.26 1.41
CA HIS A 40 -6.19 10.26 2.42
C HIS A 40 -7.07 9.73 3.58
N ASP A 41 -7.85 8.67 3.37
CA ASP A 41 -8.71 8.09 4.39
C ASP A 41 -7.98 7.01 5.23
N THR A 42 -6.88 6.44 4.73
CA THR A 42 -6.12 5.37 5.41
C THR A 42 -5.00 5.89 6.31
N GLN A 43 -4.77 7.21 6.33
CA GLN A 43 -3.79 7.88 7.17
C GLN A 43 -4.15 7.83 8.67
N PRO A 44 -3.20 8.08 9.59
CA PRO A 44 -3.49 8.19 11.01
C PRO A 44 -4.55 9.26 11.29
N HIS A 45 -5.45 8.97 12.24
CA HIS A 45 -6.56 9.84 12.65
C HIS A 45 -7.67 10.04 11.61
N GLN A 46 -7.71 9.21 10.56
CA GLN A 46 -8.76 9.25 9.54
C GLN A 46 -9.75 8.08 9.68
N SER A 47 -10.90 8.18 9.00
CA SER A 47 -12.02 7.26 9.20
C SER A 47 -11.73 5.80 8.84
N LEU A 48 -10.82 5.57 7.89
CA LEU A 48 -10.41 4.25 7.42
C LEU A 48 -8.96 3.96 7.80
N GLN A 49 -8.45 4.52 8.91
CA GLN A 49 -7.07 4.38 9.34
C GLN A 49 -6.57 2.93 9.24
N SER A 50 -5.61 2.73 8.33
CA SER A 50 -4.97 1.44 8.02
C SER A 50 -3.64 1.70 7.33
N THR A 51 -2.85 2.60 7.92
CA THR A 51 -1.59 3.10 7.35
C THR A 51 -0.55 2.00 7.21
N VAL A 52 -0.02 1.81 6.01
CA VAL A 52 1.08 0.87 5.78
C VAL A 52 2.35 1.38 6.49
N GLU A 53 3.00 0.50 7.26
CA GLU A 53 4.18 0.89 8.03
C GLU A 53 5.32 1.37 7.13
N SER A 54 6.01 2.44 7.55
CA SER A 54 7.00 3.15 6.72
C SER A 54 8.10 2.23 6.20
N TRP A 55 8.55 1.26 7.00
CA TRP A 55 9.60 0.31 6.62
C TRP A 55 9.19 -0.62 5.47
N PHE A 56 7.89 -0.86 5.27
CA PHE A 56 7.36 -1.75 4.24
C PHE A 56 6.89 -1.01 2.99
N LYS A 57 6.71 0.32 3.06
CA LYS A 57 6.22 1.12 1.92
C LYS A 57 7.03 0.93 0.64
N PRO A 58 8.39 0.86 0.64
CA PRO A 58 9.13 0.58 -0.59
C PRO A 58 8.74 -0.74 -1.24
N SER A 59 8.62 -1.82 -0.46
CA SER A 59 8.17 -3.13 -0.93
C SER A 59 6.71 -3.11 -1.39
N ALA A 60 5.85 -2.37 -0.71
CA ALA A 60 4.46 -2.20 -1.11
C ALA A 60 4.32 -1.48 -2.46
N TYR A 61 5.12 -0.44 -2.68
CA TYR A 61 5.17 0.27 -3.96
C TYR A 61 5.77 -0.60 -5.07
N MET A 62 6.80 -1.40 -4.79
CA MET A 62 7.33 -2.40 -5.73
C MET A 62 6.22 -3.32 -6.25
N LEU A 63 5.36 -3.83 -5.35
CA LEU A 63 4.28 -4.75 -5.70
C LEU A 63 3.21 -4.14 -6.60
N ILE A 64 2.93 -2.84 -6.50
CA ILE A 64 1.94 -2.17 -7.36
C ILE A 64 2.55 -1.56 -8.62
N LEU A 65 3.81 -1.12 -8.58
CA LEU A 65 4.44 -0.40 -9.71
C LEU A 65 5.16 -1.31 -10.71
N LEU A 66 5.74 -2.43 -10.25
CA LEU A 66 6.52 -3.33 -11.12
C LEU A 66 5.73 -4.52 -11.65
N ARG A 67 4.49 -4.67 -11.19
CA ARG A 67 3.61 -5.76 -11.60
C ARG A 67 2.85 -5.35 -12.86
N ASP A 68 2.73 -6.27 -13.80
CA ASP A 68 2.03 -6.04 -15.08
C ASP A 68 0.51 -5.88 -14.88
N GLU A 69 -0.09 -6.66 -13.97
CA GLU A 69 -1.53 -6.60 -13.73
C GLU A 69 -1.91 -5.74 -12.51
N GLY A 70 -3.02 -5.02 -12.67
CA GLY A 70 -3.48 -3.97 -11.76
C GLY A 70 -3.31 -2.57 -12.37
N TYR A 71 -4.10 -1.61 -11.90
CA TYR A 71 -3.95 -0.20 -12.24
C TYR A 71 -3.34 0.55 -11.05
N PRO A 72 -2.02 0.83 -11.06
CA PRO A 72 -1.37 1.47 -9.92
C PRO A 72 -1.80 2.92 -9.74
N CYS A 73 -2.11 3.28 -8.49
CA CYS A 73 -2.40 4.63 -8.06
C CYS A 73 -1.43 5.01 -6.93
N VAL A 74 -0.54 5.96 -7.22
CA VAL A 74 0.45 6.47 -6.28
C VAL A 74 -0.17 7.55 -5.40
N PHE A 75 0.10 7.50 -4.10
CA PHE A 75 -0.41 8.49 -3.18
C PHE A 75 0.50 9.71 -3.12
N TYR A 76 -0.05 10.89 -3.35
CA TYR A 76 0.70 12.15 -3.36
C TYR A 76 1.50 12.38 -2.06
N ALA A 77 0.91 12.07 -0.90
CA ALA A 77 1.56 12.29 0.39
C ALA A 77 2.81 11.41 0.58
N ASP A 78 2.86 10.23 -0.04
CA ASP A 78 4.04 9.37 0.04
C ASP A 78 5.21 9.92 -0.78
N LEU A 79 4.94 10.70 -1.83
CA LEU A 79 5.98 11.35 -2.64
C LEU A 79 6.44 12.69 -2.05
N PHE A 80 5.48 13.53 -1.63
CA PHE A 80 5.74 14.94 -1.34
C PHE A 80 5.45 15.33 0.11
N GLY A 81 4.90 14.41 0.89
CA GLY A 81 4.48 14.64 2.27
C GLY A 81 3.14 15.40 2.34
N THR A 82 2.56 15.40 3.54
CA THR A 82 1.43 16.25 3.91
C THR A 82 1.81 17.10 5.11
N LYS A 83 1.25 18.31 5.19
CA LYS A 83 1.48 19.19 6.34
C LYS A 83 0.64 18.67 7.51
N GLY A 84 1.29 18.11 8.53
CA GLY A 84 0.67 17.89 9.84
C GLY A 84 0.44 16.44 10.27
N ASP A 85 0.67 15.46 9.40
CA ASP A 85 0.21 14.08 9.67
C ASP A 85 1.31 13.15 10.22
N GLY A 86 2.56 13.63 10.25
CA GLY A 86 3.71 12.89 10.81
C GLY A 86 4.14 11.67 9.99
N ILE A 87 3.55 11.43 8.82
CA ILE A 87 3.96 10.35 7.91
C ILE A 87 5.15 10.84 7.08
N PRO A 88 6.30 10.13 7.11
CA PRO A 88 7.43 10.47 6.27
C PRO A 88 7.14 10.16 4.79
N THR A 89 7.76 10.91 3.89
CA THR A 89 7.82 10.54 2.46
C THR A 89 8.56 9.21 2.30
N VAL A 90 8.20 8.46 1.27
CA VAL A 90 8.93 7.26 0.84
C VAL A 90 10.11 7.73 -0.01
N ILE A 91 11.31 7.72 0.57
CA ILE A 91 12.52 8.30 -0.02
C ILE A 91 13.03 7.54 -1.25
N GLU A 92 12.59 6.30 -1.43
CA GLU A 92 12.95 5.40 -2.52
C GLU A 92 12.14 5.65 -3.81
N LEU A 93 11.14 6.53 -3.77
CA LEU A 93 10.30 6.95 -4.91
C LEU A 93 10.69 8.34 -5.42
#